data_AF-A0A9D5NSQ9-F1
#
_entry.id   AF-A0A9D5NSQ9-F1
#
_cell.length_a   1.000
_cell.length_b   1.000
_cell.length_c   1.000
_cell.angle_alpha   90.00
_cell.angle_beta   90.00
_cell.angle_gamma   90.00
#
_symmetry.space_group_name_H-M   'P 1'
#
loop_
_entity.id
_entity.type
_entity.pdbx_description
1 polymer ?
#
loop_
_entity_poly.entity_id
_entity_poly.type
_entity_poly.pdbx_seq_one_letter_code
_entity_poly.pdbx_strand_id
1 'polypeptide(L)'
;MKKDTVQISDRTCTIYKSEHPEYLLIQPIDEHDLEVLDNEVATIESLTNKPLATSVYLSLGDKEEKTKNPTMAQVGNCIRKQQELLTAQGINTILEWNPGNHFQHSDERTAKGFAWLINQD
;
A
#
# COMPACT_ATOMS: atom_id res chain seq x y z
N MET A 1 4.59 15.90 3.67
CA MET A 1 3.44 16.08 4.59
C MET A 1 3.06 17.54 4.53
N LYS A 2 1.78 17.89 4.68
CA LYS A 2 1.36 19.29 4.73
C LYS A 2 1.63 19.86 6.12
N LYS A 3 2.25 21.04 6.17
CA LYS A 3 2.51 21.81 7.39
C LYS A 3 1.42 22.87 7.57
N ASP A 4 0.81 22.90 8.75
CA ASP A 4 -0.13 23.92 9.19
C ASP A 4 0.31 24.49 10.55
N THR A 5 -0.07 25.73 10.85
CA THR A 5 0.13 26.34 12.17
C THR A 5 -1.23 26.66 12.76
N VAL A 6 -1.47 26.23 13.99
CA VAL A 6 -2.74 26.43 14.69
C VAL A 6 -2.50 26.96 16.10
N GLN A 7 -3.48 27.67 16.65
CA GLN A 7 -3.50 28.02 18.07
C GLN A 7 -4.30 26.96 18.82
N ILE A 8 -3.67 26.32 19.80
CA ILE A 8 -4.34 25.42 20.73
C ILE A 8 -4.20 26.04 22.11
N SER A 9 -5.32 26.49 22.67
CA SER A 9 -5.33 27.36 23.85
C SER A 9 -4.50 28.62 23.61
N ASP A 10 -3.48 28.89 24.43
CA ASP A 10 -2.56 30.03 24.34
C ASP A 10 -1.22 29.68 23.66
N ARG A 11 -1.12 28.49 23.05
CA ARG A 11 0.12 28.00 22.44
C ARG A 11 -0.02 27.88 20.92
N THR A 12 1.01 28.38 20.24
CA THR A 12 1.20 28.12 18.80
C THR A 12 1.72 26.71 18.63
N CYS A 13 1.01 25.89 17.86
CA CYS A 13 1.41 24.53 17.54
C CYS A 13 1.63 24.39 16.03
N THR A 14 2.72 23.74 15.65
CA THR A 14 3.00 23.34 14.27
C THR A 14 2.54 21.91 14.07
N ILE A 15 1.71 21.68 13.06
CA ILE A 15 1.16 20.36 12.74
C ILE A 15 1.65 19.95 11.36
N TYR A 16 2.27 18.78 11.28
CA TYR A 16 2.58 18.10 10.02
C TYR A 16 1.60 16.94 9.86
N LYS A 17 0.86 16.91 8.75
CA LYS A 17 -0.15 15.89 8.48
C LYS A 17 -0.10 15.36 7.06
N SER A 18 -0.52 14.11 6.90
CA SER A 18 -0.86 13.53 5.60
C SER A 18 -2.39 13.55 5.42
N GLU A 19 -2.87 13.24 4.22
CA GLU A 19 -4.32 13.21 3.91
C GLU A 19 -5.08 12.20 4.80
N HIS A 20 -4.44 11.09 5.17
CA HIS A 20 -4.99 10.04 6.04
C HIS A 20 -3.98 9.66 7.14
N PRO A 21 -3.89 10.43 8.24
CA PRO A 21 -2.91 10.17 9.28
C PRO A 21 -3.32 8.93 10.09
N GLU A 22 -2.48 7.89 10.06
CA GLU A 22 -2.66 6.67 10.86
C GLU A 22 -2.00 6.75 12.24
N TYR A 23 -0.99 7.63 12.37
CA TYR A 23 -0.19 7.77 13.58
C TYR A 23 -0.08 9.25 13.97
N LEU A 24 -0.10 9.53 15.27
CA LEU A 24 0.12 10.85 15.83
C LEU A 24 1.43 10.85 16.60
N LEU A 25 2.35 11.73 16.20
CA LEU A 25 3.58 12.01 16.93
C LEU A 25 3.45 13.38 17.59
N ILE A 26 3.69 13.44 18.90
CA ILE A 26 3.73 14.69 19.66
C ILE A 26 5.15 14.83 20.20
N GLN A 27 5.87 15.83 19.72
CA GLN A 27 7.23 16.14 20.14
C GLN A 27 7.25 17.53 20.77
N PRO A 28 7.56 17.66 22.08
CA PRO A 28 7.93 18.94 22.65
C PRO A 28 9.29 19.35 22.09
N ILE A 29 9.37 20.56 21.53
CA ILE A 29 10.60 21.13 20.99
C ILE A 29 10.81 22.53 21.56
N ASP A 30 12.05 23.01 21.57
CA ASP A 30 12.37 24.40 21.86
C ASP A 30 12.50 25.25 20.58
N GLU A 31 12.84 26.52 20.72
CA GLU A 31 12.91 27.47 19.60
C GLU A 31 14.03 27.15 18.61
N HIS A 32 15.16 26.61 19.07
CA HIS A 32 16.28 26.24 18.20
C HIS A 32 15.95 25.00 17.37
N ASP A 33 15.22 24.06 17.96
CA ASP A 33 14.78 22.83 17.30
C ASP A 33 13.68 23.08 16.24
N LEU A 34 12.95 24.20 16.34
CA LEU A 34 11.91 24.57 15.39
C LEU A 34 12.46 24.76 13.97
N GLU A 35 13.68 25.26 13.83
CA GLU A 35 14.33 25.53 12.54
C GLU A 35 14.74 24.24 11.80
N VAL A 36 14.94 23.13 12.53
CA VAL A 36 15.36 21.84 11.95
C VAL A 36 14.20 20.86 11.75
N LEU A 37 13.03 21.14 12.32
CA LEU A 37 11.87 20.25 12.29
C LEU A 37 11.41 19.90 10.87
N ASP A 38 11.53 20.84 9.92
CA ASP A 38 11.21 20.58 8.52
C ASP A 38 12.12 19.50 7.90
N ASN A 39 13.40 19.45 8.29
CA ASN A 39 14.35 18.42 7.84
C ASN A 39 14.06 17.06 8.50
N GLU A 40 13.67 17.06 9.77
CA GLU A 40 13.25 15.83 10.46
C GLU A 40 12.03 15.21 9.78
N VAL A 41 11.02 16.03 9.47
CA VAL A 41 9.81 15.57 8.75
C VAL A 41 10.18 15.05 7.37
N ALA A 42 11.00 15.77 6.59
CA ALA A 42 11.45 15.29 5.29
C ALA A 42 12.20 13.95 5.39
N THR A 43 12.99 13.77 6.45
CA THR A 43 13.70 12.51 6.73
C THR A 43 12.71 11.40 7.06
N ILE A 44 11.71 11.66 7.92
CA ILE A 44 10.62 10.71 8.22
C ILE A 44 9.91 10.29 6.92
N GLU A 45 9.59 11.22 6.03
CA GLU A 45 8.99 10.89 4.73
C GLU A 45 9.91 10.01 3.87
N SER A 46 11.21 10.28 3.85
CA SER A 46 12.17 9.48 3.07
C SER A 46 12.41 8.07 3.65
N LEU A 47 12.27 7.91 4.97
CA LEU A 47 12.48 6.64 5.67
C LEU A 47 11.19 5.83 5.84
N THR A 48 10.02 6.43 5.62
CA THR A 48 8.74 5.73 5.72
C THR A 48 8.32 5.18 4.37
N ASN A 49 8.48 3.87 4.20
CA ASN A 49 8.15 3.18 2.96
C ASN A 49 6.72 2.60 3.03
N LYS A 50 5.70 3.47 3.14
CA LYS A 50 4.31 3.01 3.02
C LYS A 50 4.11 2.33 1.66
N PRO A 51 3.41 1.18 1.60
CA PRO A 51 3.12 0.54 0.32
C PRO A 51 2.28 1.47 -0.55
N LEU A 52 2.65 1.58 -1.84
CA LEU A 52 1.95 2.44 -2.83
C LEU A 52 0.47 2.10 -2.99
N ALA A 53 0.06 0.91 -2.56
CA ALA A 53 -1.31 0.43 -2.57
C ALA A 53 -1.69 -0.09 -1.18
N THR A 54 -2.81 0.38 -0.66
CA THR A 54 -3.43 -0.13 0.57
C THR A 54 -4.18 -1.44 0.32
N SER A 55 -4.58 -1.66 -0.95
CA SER A 55 -5.27 -2.87 -1.39
C SER A 55 -4.68 -3.41 -2.70
N VAL A 56 -4.48 -4.73 -2.80
CA VAL A 56 -3.94 -5.40 -3.98
C VAL A 56 -4.82 -6.58 -4.39
N TYR A 57 -5.24 -6.59 -5.65
CA TYR A 57 -5.98 -7.71 -6.24
C TYR A 57 -5.06 -8.53 -7.15
N LEU A 58 -4.78 -9.77 -6.77
CA LEU A 58 -4.01 -10.72 -7.57
C LEU A 58 -4.98 -11.64 -8.33
N SER A 59 -4.71 -11.85 -9.63
CA SER A 59 -5.53 -12.69 -10.50
C SER A 59 -4.66 -13.69 -11.24
N LEU A 60 -5.02 -14.97 -11.19
CA LEU A 60 -4.35 -16.01 -11.98
C LEU A 60 -5.34 -17.02 -12.55
N GLY A 61 -5.08 -17.48 -13.77
CA GLY A 61 -5.81 -18.58 -14.37
C GLY A 61 -5.42 -19.94 -13.78
N ASP A 62 -6.40 -20.78 -13.47
CA ASP A 62 -6.20 -22.10 -12.85
C ASP A 62 -5.42 -23.10 -13.72
N LYS A 63 -5.33 -22.85 -15.03
CA LYS A 63 -4.53 -23.63 -15.98
C LYS A 63 -3.12 -23.08 -16.16
N GLU A 64 -2.84 -21.86 -15.72
CA GLU A 64 -1.53 -21.21 -15.92
C GLU A 64 -0.42 -21.93 -15.14
N GLU A 65 -0.71 -22.41 -13.93
CA GLU A 65 0.24 -23.22 -13.14
C GLU A 65 0.36 -24.68 -13.61
N LYS A 66 -0.49 -25.13 -14.55
CA LYS A 66 -0.54 -26.51 -15.06
C LYS A 66 0.12 -26.65 -16.44
N THR A 67 0.82 -25.62 -16.90
CA THR A 67 1.53 -25.64 -18.17
C THR A 67 2.71 -26.62 -18.16
N LYS A 68 3.06 -27.15 -19.34
CA LYS A 68 4.18 -28.10 -19.49
C LYS A 68 5.55 -27.45 -19.32
N ASN A 69 5.64 -26.13 -19.51
CA ASN A 69 6.90 -25.41 -19.33
C ASN A 69 7.20 -25.29 -17.82
N PRO A 70 8.27 -25.91 -17.32
CA PRO A 70 8.54 -26.01 -15.88
C PRO A 70 8.76 -24.64 -15.22
N THR A 71 9.32 -23.67 -15.95
CA THR A 71 9.50 -22.29 -15.47
C THR A 71 8.15 -21.58 -15.35
N MET A 72 7.28 -21.71 -16.35
CA MET A 72 5.97 -21.07 -16.32
C MET A 72 5.01 -21.74 -15.33
N ALA A 73 5.14 -23.04 -15.07
CA ALA A 73 4.36 -23.73 -14.03
C ALA A 73 4.60 -23.15 -12.63
N GLN A 74 5.76 -22.49 -12.39
CA GLN A 74 6.04 -21.82 -11.12
C GLN A 74 5.18 -20.58 -10.89
N VAL A 75 4.45 -20.06 -11.88
CA VAL A 75 3.64 -18.84 -11.73
C VAL A 75 2.66 -18.94 -10.56
N GLY A 76 2.08 -20.13 -10.33
CA GLY A 76 1.20 -20.38 -9.18
C GLY A 76 1.94 -20.31 -7.84
N ASN A 77 3.17 -20.82 -7.76
CA ASN A 77 3.98 -20.73 -6.56
C ASN A 77 4.41 -19.27 -6.30
N CYS A 78 4.83 -18.57 -7.35
CA CYS A 78 5.23 -17.17 -7.27
C CYS A 78 4.09 -16.27 -6.80
N ILE A 79 2.87 -16.42 -7.35
CA ILE A 79 1.75 -15.55 -6.98
C ILE A 79 1.24 -15.83 -5.56
N ARG A 80 1.26 -17.09 -5.10
CA ARG A 80 0.97 -17.42 -3.70
C ARG A 80 1.98 -16.77 -2.75
N LYS A 81 3.28 -16.90 -3.05
CA LYS A 81 4.34 -16.24 -2.27
C LYS A 81 4.17 -14.72 -2.28
N GLN A 82 3.76 -14.13 -3.40
CA GLN A 82 3.47 -12.70 -3.48
C GLN A 82 2.29 -12.31 -2.59
N GLN A 83 1.20 -13.08 -2.60
CA GLN A 83 0.06 -12.87 -1.70
C GLN A 83 0.51 -12.93 -0.24
N GLU A 84 1.28 -13.95 0.15
CA GLU A 84 1.82 -14.09 1.50
C GLU A 84 2.64 -12.87 1.93
N LEU A 85 3.53 -12.38 1.06
CA LEU A 85 4.36 -11.20 1.34
C LEU A 85 3.53 -9.92 1.49
N LEU A 86 2.55 -9.70 0.62
CA LEU A 86 1.69 -8.52 0.67
C LEU A 86 0.80 -8.53 1.93
N THR A 87 0.18 -9.67 2.23
CA THR A 87 -0.61 -9.84 3.46
C THR A 87 0.25 -9.69 4.72
N ALA A 88 1.47 -10.22 4.72
CA ALA A 88 2.41 -10.05 5.83
C ALA A 88 2.84 -8.59 6.05
N GLN A 89 2.79 -7.76 5.00
CA GLN A 89 3.02 -6.32 5.08
C GLN A 89 1.76 -5.54 5.52
N GLY A 90 0.67 -6.21 5.84
CA GLY A 90 -0.59 -5.57 6.22
C GLY A 90 -1.37 -4.97 5.05
N ILE A 91 -1.01 -5.29 3.80
CA ILE A 91 -1.72 -4.83 2.62
C ILE A 91 -2.95 -5.70 2.43
N ASN A 92 -4.12 -5.09 2.32
CA ASN A 92 -5.37 -5.78 2.07
C ASN A 92 -5.29 -6.48 0.70
N THR A 93 -5.13 -7.80 0.69
CA THR A 93 -4.76 -8.53 -0.52
C THR A 93 -5.67 -9.74 -0.73
N ILE A 94 -6.20 -9.88 -1.94
CA ILE A 94 -6.89 -11.09 -2.39
C ILE A 94 -6.15 -11.72 -3.56
N LEU A 95 -6.21 -13.05 -3.65
CA LEU A 95 -5.81 -13.83 -4.82
C LEU A 95 -7.03 -14.57 -5.36
N GLU A 96 -7.52 -14.16 -6.54
CA GLU A 96 -8.62 -14.83 -7.23
C GLU A 96 -8.10 -15.78 -8.33
N TRP A 97 -8.53 -17.04 -8.23
CA TRP A 97 -8.32 -18.04 -9.28
C TRP A 97 -9.45 -18.00 -10.29
N ASN A 98 -9.10 -17.84 -11.56
CA ASN A 98 -10.06 -17.74 -12.65
C ASN A 98 -9.98 -18.98 -13.56
N PRO A 99 -11.11 -19.50 -14.06
CA PRO A 99 -11.08 -20.56 -15.05
C PRO A 99 -10.30 -20.15 -16.31
N GLY A 100 -9.44 -21.04 -16.81
CA GLY A 100 -8.76 -20.85 -18.10
C GLY A 100 -7.29 -20.45 -17.97
N ASN A 101 -6.68 -20.15 -19.11
CA ASN A 101 -5.26 -19.76 -19.21
C ASN A 101 -5.09 -18.23 -19.35
N HIS A 102 -3.83 -17.79 -19.49
CA HIS A 102 -3.41 -16.38 -19.59
C HIS A 102 -4.13 -15.58 -20.68
N PHE A 103 -4.55 -16.23 -21.76
CA PHE A 103 -5.10 -15.57 -22.96
C PHE A 103 -6.63 -15.51 -22.95
N GLN A 104 -7.29 -15.87 -21.85
CA GLN A 104 -8.75 -15.95 -21.75
C GLN A 104 -9.29 -14.98 -20.71
N HIS A 105 -10.40 -14.31 -21.03
CA HIS A 105 -11.17 -13.47 -20.10
C HIS A 105 -10.36 -12.35 -19.44
N SER A 106 -9.37 -11.77 -20.15
CA SER A 106 -8.51 -10.72 -19.60
C SER A 106 -9.30 -9.49 -19.17
N ASP A 107 -10.28 -9.09 -19.98
CA ASP A 107 -11.24 -8.02 -19.71
C ASP A 107 -12.05 -8.25 -18.44
N GLU A 108 -12.68 -9.41 -18.31
CA GLU A 108 -13.48 -9.77 -17.13
C GLU A 108 -12.63 -9.83 -15.86
N ARG A 109 -11.46 -10.47 -15.92
CA ARG A 109 -10.52 -10.58 -14.80
C ARG A 109 -10.06 -9.20 -14.33
N THR A 110 -9.76 -8.29 -15.26
CA THR A 110 -9.43 -6.90 -14.95
C THR A 110 -10.62 -6.16 -14.34
N ALA A 111 -11.83 -6.32 -14.89
CA ALA A 111 -13.04 -5.69 -14.37
C ALA A 111 -13.35 -6.13 -12.94
N LYS A 112 -13.20 -7.43 -12.61
CA LYS A 112 -13.33 -7.95 -11.24
C LYS A 112 -12.33 -7.31 -10.29
N GLY A 113 -11.08 -7.15 -10.73
CA GLY A 113 -10.06 -6.48 -9.94
C GLY A 113 -10.43 -5.04 -9.61
N PHE A 114 -10.90 -4.27 -10.60
CA PHE A 114 -11.39 -2.92 -10.36
C PHE A 114 -12.62 -2.88 -9.45
N ALA A 115 -13.60 -3.76 -9.69
CA ALA A 115 -14.80 -3.82 -8.88
C ALA A 115 -14.46 -4.15 -7.42
N TRP A 116 -13.53 -5.07 -7.18
CA TRP A 116 -13.05 -5.36 -5.83
C TRP A 116 -12.38 -4.13 -5.22
N LEU A 117 -11.40 -3.53 -5.91
CA LEU A 117 -10.67 -2.35 -5.42
C LEU A 117 -11.58 -1.15 -5.09
N ILE A 118 -12.63 -0.93 -5.87
CA ILE A 118 -13.60 0.18 -5.66
C ILE A 118 -14.48 -0.06 -4.44
N ASN A 119 -14.79 -1.32 -4.13
CA ASN A 119 -15.64 -1.70 -3.00
C ASN A 119 -14.82 -2.00 -1.71
N GLN A 120 -13.61 -1.45 -1.59
CA GLN A 120 -12.87 -1.47 -0.33
C GLN A 120 -13.31 -0.25 0.48
N ASP A 121 -13.85 -0.48 1.69
CA ASP A 121 -14.38 0.56 2.59
C ASP A 121 -13.33 1.59 3.05
#